data_AF-A0A0Q7AFJ0-F1
#
_entry.id   AF-A0A0Q7AFJ0-F1
#
_cell.length_a   1.000
_cell.length_b   1.000
_cell.length_c   1.000
_cell.angle_alpha   90.00
_cell.angle_beta   90.00
_cell.angle_gamma   90.00
#
_symmetry.space_group_name_H-M   'P 1'
#
loop_
_entity.id
_entity.type
_entity.pdbx_description
1 polymer ?
#
loop_
_entity_poly.entity_id
_entity_poly.type
_entity_poly.pdbx_seq_one_letter_code
_entity_poly.pdbx_strand_id
1 'polypeptide(L)'
;MPPLLALGISVLALCGLGFWWLEPKVLTFGDGLWLAFTTAATVGYGDIVPSTPAAKIFAVFVVLLGFAVLSLVTASIAALWVQTEERRIEHELLHELHRELHAIRQDLNALRHAARTEPAAPRPTALP
;
A
#
# COMPACT_ATOMS: atom_id res chain seq x y z
N MET A 1 7.59 0.03 -6.97
CA MET A 1 6.52 -0.23 -7.96
C MET A 1 7.02 -0.78 -9.30
N PRO A 2 8.06 -0.25 -9.98
CA PRO A 2 8.49 -0.79 -11.29
C PRO A 2 9.04 -2.24 -11.29
N PRO A 3 9.79 -2.74 -10.28
CA PRO A 3 10.36 -4.09 -10.38
C PRO A 3 9.29 -5.21 -10.22
N LEU A 4 8.20 -4.94 -9.50
CA LEU A 4 7.14 -5.92 -9.28
C LEU A 4 6.32 -6.16 -10.55
N LEU A 5 6.00 -5.09 -11.28
CA LEU A 5 5.30 -5.19 -12.56
C LEU A 5 6.18 -5.89 -13.61
N ALA A 6 7.47 -5.57 -13.65
CA ALA A 6 8.42 -6.25 -14.52
C ALA A 6 8.51 -7.76 -14.22
N LEU A 7 8.50 -8.13 -12.93
CA LEU A 7 8.47 -9.54 -12.50
C LEU A 7 7.15 -10.23 -12.86
N GLY A 8 6.01 -9.56 -12.69
CA GLY A 8 4.72 -10.11 -13.11
C GLY A 8 4.65 -10.36 -14.63
N ILE A 9 5.15 -9.41 -15.42
CA ILE A 9 5.19 -9.52 -16.90
C ILE A 9 6.15 -10.63 -17.32
N SER A 10 7.33 -10.75 -16.71
CA SER A 10 8.29 -11.80 -17.05
C SER A 10 7.76 -13.19 -16.68
N VAL A 11 7.12 -13.32 -15.51
CA VAL A 11 6.42 -14.53 -15.10
C VAL A 11 5.32 -14.90 -16.08
N LEU A 12 4.49 -13.94 -16.50
CA LEU A 12 3.43 -14.16 -17.47
C LEU A 12 3.97 -14.66 -18.81
N ALA A 13 5.03 -14.03 -19.31
CA ALA A 13 5.70 -14.45 -20.54
C ALA A 13 6.27 -15.88 -20.44
N LEU A 14 6.83 -16.23 -19.29
CA LEU A 14 7.36 -17.57 -19.01
C LEU A 14 6.24 -18.61 -18.93
N CYS A 15 5.10 -18.26 -18.35
CA CYS A 15 3.89 -19.09 -18.36
C CYS A 15 3.34 -19.27 -19.77
N GLY A 16 3.32 -18.20 -20.59
CA GLY A 16 2.91 -18.28 -21.99
C GLY A 16 3.80 -19.20 -22.83
N LEU A 17 5.13 -19.13 -22.60
CA LEU A 17 6.09 -20.06 -23.19
C LEU A 17 5.83 -21.50 -22.74
N GLY A 18 5.54 -21.70 -21.45
CA GLY A 18 5.19 -23.00 -20.87
C GLY A 18 3.96 -23.61 -21.54
N PHE A 19 2.89 -22.84 -21.72
CA PHE A 19 1.70 -23.33 -22.43
C PHE A 19 1.97 -23.62 -23.91
N TRP A 20 2.73 -22.76 -24.60
CA TRP A 20 3.12 -23.01 -25.99
C TRP A 20 3.93 -24.32 -26.15
N TRP A 21 4.76 -24.67 -25.18
CA TRP A 21 5.53 -25.92 -25.21
C TRP A 21 4.70 -27.15 -24.79
N LEU A 22 3.83 -27.02 -23.78
CA LEU A 22 3.10 -28.15 -23.19
C LEU A 22 1.78 -28.47 -23.91
N GLU A 23 1.23 -27.51 -24.66
CA GLU A 23 -0.08 -27.63 -25.29
C GLU A 23 0.02 -27.59 -26.82
N PRO A 24 -0.18 -28.72 -27.52
CA PRO A 24 -0.07 -28.79 -28.98
C PRO A 24 -1.11 -27.94 -29.73
N LYS A 25 -2.23 -27.62 -29.07
CA LYS A 25 -3.30 -26.78 -29.64
C LYS A 25 -2.96 -25.30 -29.64
N VAL A 26 -1.94 -24.90 -28.89
CA VAL A 26 -1.44 -23.53 -28.86
C VAL A 26 -0.46 -23.38 -30.03
N LEU A 27 -0.95 -22.85 -31.15
CA LEU A 27 -0.19 -22.79 -32.40
C LEU A 27 0.87 -21.69 -32.40
N THR A 28 0.60 -20.58 -31.71
CA THR A 28 1.50 -19.44 -31.63
C THR A 28 1.86 -19.10 -30.19
N PHE A 29 3.00 -18.41 -30.00
CA PHE A 29 3.36 -17.87 -28.68
C PHE A 29 2.30 -16.89 -28.13
N GLY A 30 1.63 -16.15 -29.02
CA GLY A 30 0.54 -15.24 -28.66
C GLY A 30 -0.64 -15.98 -28.03
N ASP A 31 -1.02 -17.12 -28.58
CA ASP A 31 -2.09 -17.98 -28.05
C ASP A 31 -1.71 -18.53 -26.66
N GLY A 32 -0.42 -18.86 -26.46
CA GLY A 32 0.09 -19.33 -25.17
C GLY A 32 0.08 -18.24 -24.12
N LEU A 33 0.47 -17.02 -24.49
CA LEU A 33 0.40 -15.85 -23.63
C LEU A 33 -1.04 -15.49 -23.28
N TRP A 34 -1.95 -15.58 -24.25
CA TRP A 34 -3.38 -15.37 -24.04
C TRP A 34 -3.97 -16.39 -23.06
N LEU A 35 -3.65 -17.67 -23.23
CA LEU A 35 -4.06 -18.74 -22.31
C LEU A 35 -3.48 -18.49 -20.90
N ALA A 36 -2.21 -18.12 -20.79
CA ALA A 36 -1.58 -17.78 -19.52
C ALA A 36 -2.27 -16.60 -18.84
N PHE A 37 -2.55 -15.55 -19.60
CA PHE A 37 -3.19 -14.33 -19.10
C PHE A 37 -4.61 -14.58 -18.60
N THR A 38 -5.45 -15.21 -19.43
CA THR A 38 -6.85 -15.51 -19.07
C THR A 38 -6.96 -16.47 -17.89
N THR A 39 -6.03 -17.43 -17.78
CA THR A 39 -5.93 -18.36 -16.64
C THR A 39 -5.46 -17.65 -15.37
N ALA A 40 -4.39 -16.85 -15.45
CA ALA A 40 -3.85 -16.12 -14.30
C ALA A 40 -4.82 -15.05 -13.79
N ALA A 41 -5.57 -14.41 -14.69
CA ALA A 41 -6.63 -13.47 -14.37
C ALA A 41 -7.93 -14.15 -13.88
N THR A 42 -7.98 -15.50 -13.87
CA THR A 42 -9.16 -16.29 -13.48
C THR A 42 -10.41 -16.03 -14.34
N VAL A 43 -10.23 -15.47 -15.54
CA VAL A 43 -11.33 -15.17 -16.49
C VAL A 43 -11.77 -16.44 -17.20
N GLY A 44 -10.79 -17.20 -17.75
CA GLY A 44 -11.02 -18.50 -18.37
C GLY A 44 -12.13 -18.51 -19.43
N TYR A 45 -11.99 -17.73 -20.51
CA TYR A 45 -12.98 -17.67 -21.59
C TYR A 45 -13.31 -19.05 -22.20
N GLY A 46 -12.38 -20.00 -22.13
CA GLY A 46 -12.58 -21.38 -22.59
C GLY A 46 -12.45 -21.54 -24.11
N ASP A 47 -12.02 -20.50 -24.82
CA ASP A 47 -11.66 -20.50 -26.23
C ASP A 47 -10.42 -21.36 -26.50
N ILE A 48 -9.42 -21.27 -25.62
CA ILE A 48 -8.25 -22.14 -25.60
C ILE A 48 -8.18 -22.79 -24.22
N VAL A 49 -8.05 -24.11 -24.18
CA VAL A 49 -7.98 -24.87 -22.92
C VAL A 49 -6.87 -25.92 -22.98
N PRO A 50 -6.15 -26.14 -21.86
CA PRO A 50 -5.14 -27.19 -21.78
C PRO A 50 -5.79 -28.56 -21.94
N SER A 51 -5.42 -29.28 -23.01
CA SER A 51 -5.92 -30.61 -23.31
C SER A 51 -5.00 -31.70 -22.78
N THR A 52 -3.68 -31.45 -22.71
CA THR A 52 -2.71 -32.43 -22.22
C THR A 52 -2.70 -32.52 -20.68
N PRO A 53 -2.42 -33.70 -20.09
CA PRO A 53 -2.30 -33.83 -18.63
C PRO A 53 -1.24 -32.90 -18.03
N ALA A 54 -0.11 -32.73 -18.73
CA ALA A 54 0.96 -31.83 -18.32
C ALA A 54 0.49 -30.37 -18.30
N ALA A 55 -0.18 -29.90 -19.36
CA ALA A 55 -0.69 -28.53 -19.43
C ALA A 55 -1.77 -28.24 -18.38
N LYS A 56 -2.58 -29.25 -18.02
CA LYS A 56 -3.58 -29.13 -16.94
C LYS A 56 -2.93 -28.96 -15.57
N ILE A 57 -1.92 -29.77 -15.25
CA ILE A 57 -1.17 -29.62 -14.00
C ILE A 57 -0.49 -28.24 -13.95
N PHE A 58 0.11 -27.82 -15.07
CA PHE A 58 0.71 -26.50 -15.19
C PHE A 58 -0.31 -25.37 -14.97
N ALA A 59 -1.51 -25.49 -15.53
CA ALA A 59 -2.58 -24.51 -15.34
C ALA A 59 -2.97 -24.33 -13.86
N VAL A 60 -2.97 -25.39 -13.05
CA VAL A 60 -3.23 -25.27 -11.60
C VAL A 60 -2.20 -24.37 -10.93
N PHE A 61 -0.91 -24.53 -11.26
CA PHE A 61 0.14 -23.65 -10.73
C PHE A 61 -0.02 -22.21 -11.21
N VAL A 62 -0.41 -22.00 -12.46
CA VAL A 62 -0.67 -20.66 -13.02
C VAL A 62 -1.82 -19.97 -12.30
N VAL A 63 -2.89 -20.69 -11.95
CA VAL A 63 -4.00 -20.14 -11.16
C VAL A 63 -3.53 -19.70 -9.77
N LEU A 64 -2.76 -20.54 -9.06
CA LEU A 64 -2.22 -20.19 -7.75
C LEU A 64 -1.33 -18.94 -7.80
N LEU A 65 -0.49 -18.86 -8.84
CA LEU A 65 0.40 -17.73 -9.07
C LEU A 65 -0.39 -16.45 -9.41
N GLY A 66 -1.40 -16.56 -10.28
CA GLY A 66 -2.32 -15.47 -10.61
C GLY A 66 -3.02 -14.92 -9.38
N PHE A 67 -3.50 -15.81 -8.51
CA PHE A 67 -4.14 -15.42 -7.24
C PHE A 67 -3.18 -14.67 -6.31
N ALA A 68 -1.93 -15.11 -6.20
CA ALA A 68 -0.91 -14.41 -5.43
C ALA A 68 -0.64 -13.00 -5.96
N VAL A 69 -0.55 -12.84 -7.28
CA VAL A 69 -0.36 -11.53 -7.93
C VAL A 69 -1.56 -10.62 -7.70
N LEU A 70 -2.79 -11.12 -7.90
CA LEU A 70 -4.02 -10.35 -7.66
C LEU A 70 -4.14 -9.90 -6.21
N SER A 71 -3.80 -10.77 -5.26
CA SER A 71 -3.75 -10.45 -3.83
C SER A 71 -2.75 -9.32 -3.54
N LEU A 72 -1.54 -9.41 -4.11
CA LEU A 72 -0.52 -8.39 -3.90
C LEU A 72 -0.88 -7.05 -4.52
N VAL A 73 -1.51 -7.04 -5.71
CA VAL A 73 -2.03 -5.82 -6.33
C VAL A 73 -3.10 -5.20 -5.43
N THR A 74 -4.02 -6.00 -4.92
CA THR A 74 -5.08 -5.55 -3.99
C THR A 74 -4.49 -4.97 -2.70
N ALA A 75 -3.52 -5.67 -2.10
CA ALA A 75 -2.81 -5.20 -0.91
C ALA A 75 -2.03 -3.91 -1.17
N SER A 76 -1.42 -3.77 -2.36
CA SER A 76 -0.70 -2.55 -2.74
C SER A 76 -1.65 -1.36 -2.86
N ILE A 77 -2.83 -1.55 -3.46
CA ILE A 77 -3.84 -0.49 -3.55
C ILE A 77 -4.34 -0.11 -2.16
N ALA A 78 -4.64 -1.10 -1.31
CA ALA A 78 -5.04 -0.86 0.07
C ALA A 78 -3.95 -0.11 0.86
N ALA A 79 -2.68 -0.48 0.69
CA ALA A 79 -1.55 0.20 1.32
C ALA A 79 -1.42 1.66 0.86
N LEU A 80 -1.68 1.97 -0.41
CA LEU A 80 -1.70 3.36 -0.89
C LEU A 80 -2.80 4.18 -0.22
N TRP A 81 -3.99 3.60 -0.02
CA TRP A 81 -5.08 4.27 0.70
C TRP A 81 -4.73 4.49 2.18
N VAL A 82 -4.25 3.45 2.86
CA VAL A 82 -3.84 3.53 4.27
C VAL A 82 -2.71 4.56 4.46
N GLN A 83 -1.71 4.56 3.59
CA GLN A 83 -0.60 5.52 3.67
C GLN A 83 -1.05 6.98 3.46
N THR A 84 -2.11 7.20 2.67
CA THR A 84 -2.70 8.52 2.48
C THR A 84 -3.42 8.99 3.74
N GLU A 85 -4.18 8.10 4.39
CA GLU A 85 -4.87 8.38 5.66
C GLU A 85 -3.88 8.60 6.81
N GLU A 86 -2.86 7.74 6.98
CA GLU A 86 -1.85 7.89 8.03
C GLU A 86 -1.13 9.26 7.93
N ARG A 87 -0.72 9.66 6.72
CA ARG A 87 -0.09 10.97 6.50
C ARG A 87 -1.01 12.13 6.85
N ARG A 88 -2.32 11.98 6.63
CA ARG A 88 -3.32 13.00 6.96
C ARG A 88 -3.49 13.14 8.47
N ILE A 89 -3.60 12.02 9.18
CA ILE A 89 -3.70 11.98 10.65
C ILE A 89 -2.43 12.54 11.30
N GLU A 90 -1.25 12.15 10.82
CA GLU A 90 0.03 12.67 11.35
C GLU A 90 0.12 14.19 11.21
N HIS A 91 -0.26 14.74 10.06
CA HIS A 91 -0.29 16.19 9.86
C HIS A 91 -1.28 16.87 10.79
N GLU A 92 -2.49 16.33 10.98
CA GLU A 92 -3.50 16.90 11.88
C GLU A 92 -3.01 16.90 13.34
N LEU A 93 -2.44 15.78 13.82
CA LEU A 93 -1.87 15.67 15.17
C LEU A 93 -0.71 16.65 15.40
N LEU A 94 0.21 16.78 14.44
CA LEU A 94 1.33 17.72 14.54
C LEU A 94 0.84 19.17 14.57
N HIS A 95 -0.17 19.51 13.76
CA HIS A 95 -0.77 20.85 13.76
C HIS A 95 -1.44 21.16 15.11
N GLU A 96 -2.14 20.20 15.69
CA GLU A 96 -2.81 20.35 16.98
C GLU A 96 -1.79 20.53 18.13
N LEU A 97 -0.78 19.66 18.21
CA LEU A 97 0.31 19.79 19.17
C LEU A 97 1.00 21.16 19.06
N HIS A 98 1.23 21.63 17.83
CA HIS A 98 1.85 22.93 17.61
C HIS A 98 0.97 24.09 18.11
N ARG A 99 -0.35 24.03 17.90
CA ARG A 99 -1.30 25.02 18.44
C ARG A 99 -1.30 25.03 19.96
N GLU A 100 -1.37 23.86 20.60
CA GLU A 100 -1.38 23.76 22.06
C GLU A 100 -0.09 24.31 22.68
N LEU A 101 1.07 23.94 22.13
CA LEU A 101 2.35 24.49 22.58
C LEU A 101 2.40 26.01 22.44
N HIS A 102 1.85 26.55 21.35
CA HIS A 102 1.75 28.00 21.16
C HIS A 102 0.85 28.67 22.20
N ALA A 103 -0.31 28.08 22.52
CA ALA A 103 -1.23 28.59 23.54
C ALA A 103 -0.59 28.58 24.94
N ILE A 104 -0.01 27.44 25.35
CA ILE A 104 0.68 27.31 26.66
C ILE A 104 1.82 28.33 26.77
N ARG A 105 2.59 28.52 25.71
CA ARG A 105 3.70 29.47 25.70
C ARG A 105 3.21 30.92 25.79
N GLN A 106 2.04 31.24 25.22
CA GLN A 106 1.42 32.56 25.36
C GLN A 106 0.97 32.84 26.79
N ASP A 107 0.32 31.87 27.44
CA ASP A 107 -0.13 32.00 28.83
C ASP A 107 1.05 32.20 29.79
N LEU A 108 2.13 31.42 29.61
CA LEU A 108 3.36 31.57 30.40
C LEU A 108 3.98 32.96 30.23
N ASN A 109 3.97 33.53 29.02
CA ASN A 109 4.47 34.89 28.78
C ASN A 109 3.59 35.94 29.46
N ALA A 110 2.26 35.80 29.40
CA ALA A 110 1.33 36.71 30.06
C ALA A 110 1.54 36.73 31.58
N LEU A 111 1.64 35.56 32.21
CA LEU A 111 1.94 35.43 33.65
C LEU A 111 3.30 36.03 34.01
N ARG A 112 4.33 35.79 33.19
CA ARG A 112 5.66 36.37 33.41
C ARG A 112 5.67 37.89 33.30
N HIS A 113 4.86 38.47 32.40
CA HIS A 113 4.68 39.92 32.31
C HIS A 113 3.95 40.47 33.54
N ALA A 114 2.84 39.84 33.97
CA ALA A 114 2.08 40.24 35.15
C ALA A 114 2.96 40.26 36.43
N ALA A 115 3.72 39.18 36.67
CA ALA A 115 4.64 39.08 37.80
C ALA A 115 5.82 40.07 37.76
N ARG A 116 6.16 40.61 36.57
CA ARG A 116 7.16 41.68 36.43
C ARG A 116 6.58 43.07 36.66
N THR A 117 5.29 43.26 36.39
CA THR A 117 4.59 44.54 36.57
C THR A 117 4.06 44.74 37.99
N GLU A 118 3.92 43.69 38.80
CA GLU A 118 3.63 43.86 40.23
C GLU A 118 4.86 44.45 40.96
N PRO A 119 4.80 45.69 41.47
CA PRO A 119 5.81 46.22 42.38
C PRO A 119 5.75 45.38 43.66
N ALA A 120 6.91 44.95 44.15
CA ALA A 120 7.06 44.13 45.35
C ALA A 120 6.03 44.50 46.44
N ALA A 121 5.06 43.61 46.67
CA ALA A 121 4.03 43.79 47.68
C ALA A 121 4.69 44.11 49.03
N PRO A 122 4.25 45.13 49.78
CA PRO A 122 4.83 45.46 51.08
C PRO A 122 4.73 44.24 51.99
N ARG A 123 5.88 43.76 52.51
CA ARG A 123 5.89 42.70 53.53
C ARG A 123 4.97 43.15 54.66
N PRO A 124 3.99 42.34 55.10
CA PRO A 124 3.25 42.61 56.31
C PRO A 124 4.26 42.76 57.45
N THR A 125 4.46 44.00 57.88
CA THR A 125 5.17 44.32 59.11
C THR A 125 4.45 43.57 60.22
N ALA A 126 5.15 42.60 60.81
CA ALA A 126 4.79 42.03 62.09
C ALA A 126 4.51 43.18 63.05
N LEU A 127 3.26 43.32 63.46
CA LEU A 127 2.87 44.17 64.57
C LEU A 127 2.86 43.30 65.84
N PRO A 128 3.29 43.88 66.98
CA PRO A 128 3.73 43.17 68.18
C PRO A 128 2.63 42.39 68.91
#